data_AF-A0A1K0IQY0-F1
#
_entry.id   AF-A0A1K0IQY0-F1
#
_cell.length_a   1.000
_cell.length_b   1.000
_cell.length_c   1.000
_cell.angle_alpha   90.00
_cell.angle_beta   90.00
_cell.angle_gamma   90.00
#
_symmetry.space_group_name_H-M   'P 1'
#
loop_
_entity.id
_entity.type
_entity.pdbx_description
1 polymer ?
#
loop_
_entity_poly.entity_id
_entity_poly.type
_entity_poly.pdbx_seq_one_letter_code
_entity_poly.pdbx_strand_id
1 'polypeptide(L)'
;MPLSQPVNRSQRHRRAISAEAYQREDGLWDIEVRLTDTKPRDIELAGDRVRPVGQPLHDLWLRVTINEEMTVLDAEACSDWVPYPSHCDTIGPAYRKLIGLNLRKGFRKAVRERLGGMHGCSHLTEAAGVLPSTAIQAFAGEVINIRDNGEDDPNPEPPYQLNGCHALRFDGEVVRQFYPRWYGHQPTPKVRAEAAPAVATAPQAPPAANGDRGNDGNDAVPAERPTGTSG
;
A
#
# COMPACT_ATOMS: atom_id res chain seq x y z
N MET A 1 22.88 16.93 6.50
CA MET A 1 21.70 16.25 7.08
C MET A 1 21.33 16.98 8.36
N PRO A 2 20.15 17.62 8.47
CA PRO A 2 19.79 18.37 9.67
C PRO A 2 19.19 17.44 10.74
N LEU A 3 19.96 16.44 11.16
CA LEU A 3 19.69 15.63 12.35
C LEU A 3 20.88 15.81 13.30
N SER A 4 20.68 15.56 14.59
CA SER A 4 21.79 15.52 15.54
C SER A 4 22.84 14.50 15.10
N GLN A 5 24.09 14.74 15.49
CA GLN A 5 25.18 13.83 15.15
C GLN A 5 24.90 12.44 15.73
N PRO A 6 24.85 11.38 14.90
CA PRO A 6 24.61 10.04 15.38
C PRO A 6 25.84 9.50 16.12
N VAL A 7 25.61 8.58 17.06
CA VAL A 7 26.67 7.71 17.59
C VAL A 7 27.22 6.78 16.50
N ASN A 8 28.39 6.19 16.74
CA ASN A 8 29.00 5.23 15.83
C ASN A 8 28.04 4.08 15.48
N ARG A 9 27.87 3.81 14.18
CA ARG A 9 26.92 2.83 13.65
C ARG A 9 27.36 2.32 12.29
N SER A 10 26.85 1.16 11.89
CA SER A 10 27.05 0.58 10.55
C SER A 10 25.71 0.40 9.86
N GLN A 11 25.65 0.66 8.55
CA GLN A 11 24.45 0.37 7.76
C GLN A 11 24.18 -1.14 7.77
N ARG A 12 22.94 -1.54 8.01
CA ARG A 12 22.52 -2.97 8.01
C ARG A 12 21.50 -3.30 6.94
N HIS A 13 20.75 -2.30 6.49
CA HIS A 13 19.68 -2.40 5.51
C HIS A 13 19.41 -1.01 4.94
N ARG A 14 18.99 -0.94 3.69
CA ARG A 14 18.43 0.26 3.07
C ARG A 14 17.15 -0.14 2.36
N ARG A 15 16.05 0.49 2.77
CA ARG A 15 14.79 0.53 2.03
C ARG A 15 14.65 1.89 1.37
N ALA A 16 14.26 1.90 0.11
CA ALA A 16 13.82 3.09 -0.59
C ALA A 16 12.42 2.86 -1.12
N ILE A 17 11.53 3.84 -0.93
CA ILE A 17 10.21 3.88 -1.57
C ILE A 17 10.18 5.16 -2.38
N SER A 18 10.06 5.06 -3.70
CA SER A 18 9.76 6.19 -4.57
C SER A 18 8.29 6.13 -4.97
N ALA A 19 7.68 7.30 -5.14
CA ALA A 19 6.33 7.41 -5.64
C ALA A 19 6.25 8.59 -6.61
N GLU A 20 5.75 8.32 -7.80
CA GLU A 20 5.67 9.27 -8.91
C GLU A 20 4.21 9.33 -9.39
N ALA A 21 3.75 10.50 -9.80
CA ALA A 21 2.38 10.72 -10.26
C ALA A 21 2.41 11.38 -11.63
N TYR A 22 1.56 10.88 -12.53
CA TYR A 22 1.49 11.32 -13.91
C TYR A 22 0.04 11.59 -14.30
N GLN A 23 -0.21 12.77 -14.87
CA GLN A 23 -1.48 13.04 -15.54
C GLN A 23 -1.44 12.39 -16.93
N ARG A 24 -2.50 11.66 -17.27
CA ARG A 24 -2.68 11.01 -18.57
C ARG A 24 -3.42 11.93 -19.53
N GLU A 25 -3.25 11.68 -20.82
CA GLU A 25 -3.95 12.41 -21.89
C GLU A 25 -5.47 12.21 -21.88
N ASP A 26 -5.96 11.10 -21.29
CA ASP A 26 -7.38 10.79 -21.14
C ASP A 26 -8.01 11.40 -19.87
N GLY A 27 -7.29 12.26 -19.16
CA GLY A 27 -7.75 12.93 -17.94
C GLY A 27 -7.66 12.08 -16.67
N LEU A 28 -7.21 10.83 -16.76
CA LEU A 28 -6.91 10.00 -15.59
C LEU A 28 -5.51 10.29 -15.05
N TRP A 29 -5.18 9.70 -13.92
CA TRP A 29 -3.87 9.85 -13.29
C TRP A 29 -3.29 8.49 -12.93
N ASP A 30 -2.03 8.26 -13.26
CA ASP A 30 -1.28 7.09 -12.78
C ASP A 30 -0.39 7.49 -11.61
N ILE A 31 -0.37 6.65 -10.58
CA ILE A 31 0.56 6.76 -9.47
C ILE A 31 1.37 5.48 -9.40
N GLU A 32 2.67 5.62 -9.58
CA GLU A 32 3.63 4.52 -9.54
C GLU A 32 4.40 4.55 -8.25
N VAL A 33 4.48 3.41 -7.57
CA VAL A 33 5.28 3.23 -6.37
C VAL A 33 6.27 2.11 -6.60
N ARG A 34 7.54 2.38 -6.32
CA ARG A 34 8.60 1.38 -6.34
C ARG A 34 9.17 1.22 -4.94
N LEU A 35 9.26 -0.01 -4.45
CA LEU A 35 9.96 -0.35 -3.22
C LEU A 35 11.21 -1.16 -3.56
N THR A 36 12.37 -0.66 -3.12
CA THR A 36 13.65 -1.36 -3.28
C THR A 36 14.32 -1.57 -1.93
N ASP A 37 14.66 -2.83 -1.64
CA ASP A 37 15.40 -3.22 -0.45
C ASP A 37 16.80 -3.71 -0.81
N THR A 38 17.83 -3.18 -0.16
CA THR A 38 19.24 -3.59 -0.37
C THR A 38 19.94 -3.81 0.97
N LYS A 39 21.03 -4.59 0.96
CA LYS A 39 21.90 -4.78 2.13
C LYS A 39 23.36 -4.50 1.74
N PRO A 40 24.18 -3.94 2.66
CA PRO A 40 25.60 -3.66 2.42
C PRO A 40 26.48 -4.90 2.65
N ARG A 41 25.94 -6.08 2.32
CA ARG A 41 26.58 -7.39 2.44
C ARG A 41 25.82 -8.38 1.56
N ASP A 42 26.48 -9.47 1.24
CA ASP A 42 25.84 -10.62 0.60
C ASP A 42 24.71 -11.16 1.48
N ILE A 43 23.67 -11.65 0.83
CA ILE A 43 22.50 -12.23 1.49
C ILE A 43 22.39 -13.68 1.05
N GLU A 44 22.54 -14.59 2.00
CA GLU A 44 22.21 -15.99 1.80
C GLU A 44 20.69 -16.12 1.64
N LEU A 45 20.28 -16.76 0.56
CA LEU A 45 18.89 -17.05 0.20
C LEU A 45 18.67 -18.56 0.20
N ALA A 46 17.41 -18.97 0.22
CA ALA A 46 17.06 -20.38 0.12
C ALA A 46 17.60 -21.02 -1.18
N GLY A 47 18.01 -22.29 -1.08
CA GLY A 47 18.56 -23.09 -2.17
C GLY A 47 20.02 -22.76 -2.49
N ASP A 48 20.84 -22.48 -1.48
CA ASP A 48 22.28 -22.15 -1.61
C ASP A 48 22.58 -20.98 -2.56
N ARG A 49 21.60 -20.09 -2.74
CA ARG A 49 21.74 -18.90 -3.57
C ARG A 49 22.28 -17.75 -2.74
N VAL A 50 23.06 -16.90 -3.38
CA VAL A 50 23.56 -15.66 -2.78
C VAL A 50 23.06 -14.48 -3.59
N ARG A 51 22.54 -13.48 -2.87
CA ARG A 51 22.33 -12.13 -3.40
C ARG A 51 23.58 -11.30 -3.15
N PRO A 52 24.32 -10.87 -4.18
CA PRO A 52 25.51 -10.05 -3.99
C PRO A 52 25.17 -8.71 -3.32
N VAL A 53 26.13 -8.20 -2.55
CA VAL A 53 26.08 -6.86 -1.96
C VAL A 53 25.65 -5.80 -2.97
N GLY A 54 24.77 -4.89 -2.53
CA GLY A 54 24.27 -3.79 -3.34
C GLY A 54 23.14 -4.17 -4.32
N GLN A 55 22.95 -5.45 -4.64
CA GLN A 55 21.79 -5.85 -5.45
C GLN A 55 20.48 -5.84 -4.63
N PRO A 56 19.32 -5.57 -5.28
CA PRO A 56 18.04 -5.62 -4.61
C PRO A 56 17.69 -7.01 -4.06
N LEU A 57 17.31 -7.06 -2.79
CA LEU A 57 16.57 -8.20 -2.23
C LEU A 57 15.11 -8.16 -2.66
N HIS A 58 14.52 -6.96 -2.65
CA HIS A 58 13.20 -6.67 -3.19
C HIS A 58 13.32 -5.53 -4.17
N ASP A 59 12.64 -5.65 -5.31
CA ASP A 59 12.42 -4.56 -6.25
C ASP A 59 11.02 -4.74 -6.84
N LEU A 60 10.09 -3.96 -6.31
CA LEU A 60 8.66 -4.22 -6.44
C LEU A 60 7.97 -2.96 -6.91
N TRP A 61 7.02 -3.12 -7.83
CA TRP A 61 6.26 -2.03 -8.44
C TRP A 61 4.78 -2.19 -8.14
N LEU A 62 4.12 -1.06 -7.90
CA LEU A 62 2.67 -0.94 -7.81
C LEU A 62 2.26 0.30 -8.58
N ARG A 63 1.43 0.14 -9.61
CA ARG A 63 0.77 1.26 -10.31
C ARG A 63 -0.72 1.21 -10.00
N VAL A 64 -1.30 2.38 -9.74
CA VAL A 64 -2.76 2.57 -9.72
C VAL A 64 -3.15 3.68 -10.66
N THR A 65 -4.25 3.48 -11.38
CA THR A 65 -4.91 4.54 -12.17
C THR A 65 -6.07 5.09 -11.35
N ILE A 66 -6.16 6.40 -11.21
CA ILE A 66 -7.24 7.08 -10.47
C ILE A 66 -7.92 8.15 -11.32
N ASN A 67 -9.17 8.46 -10.96
CA ASN A 67 -9.87 9.66 -11.44
C ASN A 67 -9.67 10.86 -10.48
N GLU A 68 -10.27 12.00 -10.80
CA GLU A 68 -10.18 13.23 -10.01
C GLU A 68 -10.83 13.12 -8.62
N GLU A 69 -11.80 12.21 -8.43
CA GLU A 69 -12.33 11.88 -7.10
C GLU A 69 -11.36 11.01 -6.27
N MET A 70 -10.20 10.64 -6.82
CA MET A 70 -9.21 9.72 -6.26
C MET A 70 -9.73 8.29 -6.05
N THR A 71 -10.64 7.84 -6.90
CA THR A 71 -11.10 6.46 -6.96
C THR A 71 -10.17 5.66 -7.86
N VAL A 72 -9.70 4.50 -7.37
CA VAL A 72 -8.85 3.57 -8.13
C VAL A 72 -9.70 2.87 -9.19
N LEU A 73 -9.37 3.12 -10.46
CA LEU A 73 -10.01 2.54 -11.63
C LEU A 73 -9.27 1.29 -12.13
N ASP A 74 -7.94 1.27 -12.00
CA ASP A 74 -7.12 0.10 -12.32
C ASP A 74 -5.93 -0.01 -11.36
N ALA A 75 -5.38 -1.21 -11.24
CA ALA A 75 -4.21 -1.50 -10.42
C ALA A 75 -3.40 -2.68 -10.97
N GLU A 76 -2.09 -2.51 -11.02
CA GLU A 76 -1.12 -3.50 -11.44
C GLU A 76 0.07 -3.55 -10.47
N ALA A 77 0.59 -4.75 -10.21
CA ALA A 77 1.79 -4.93 -9.42
C ALA A 77 2.74 -5.93 -10.07
N CYS A 78 4.03 -5.62 -10.05
CA CYS A 78 5.12 -6.46 -10.55
C CYS A 78 6.21 -6.61 -9.48
N SER A 79 7.01 -7.67 -9.58
CA SER A 79 8.11 -7.96 -8.64
C SER A 79 9.33 -8.45 -9.42
N ASP A 80 10.25 -7.53 -9.73
CA ASP A 80 11.44 -7.81 -10.54
C ASP A 80 12.50 -8.57 -9.74
N TRP A 81 12.58 -8.27 -8.44
CA TRP A 81 13.49 -8.96 -7.52
C TRP A 81 12.76 -9.40 -6.25
N VAL A 82 12.92 -10.68 -5.91
CA VAL A 82 12.31 -11.31 -4.73
C VAL A 82 13.24 -12.37 -4.12
N PRO A 83 13.10 -12.68 -2.81
CA PRO A 83 13.85 -13.75 -2.15
C PRO A 83 13.43 -15.16 -2.61
N TYR A 84 12.16 -15.34 -3.00
CA TYR A 84 11.61 -16.61 -3.46
C TYR A 84 10.96 -16.45 -4.86
N PRO A 85 11.75 -16.49 -5.95
CA PRO A 85 11.22 -16.45 -7.32
C PRO A 85 10.27 -17.62 -7.59
N SER A 86 9.34 -17.45 -8.54
CA SER A 86 8.19 -18.32 -8.82
C SER A 86 7.16 -18.45 -7.67
N HIS A 87 7.31 -17.69 -6.59
CA HIS A 87 6.41 -17.70 -5.45
C HIS A 87 6.00 -16.28 -5.06
N CYS A 88 6.96 -15.43 -4.66
CA CYS A 88 6.66 -14.05 -4.25
C CYS A 88 6.14 -13.19 -5.40
N ASP A 89 6.70 -13.38 -6.59
CA ASP A 89 6.38 -12.72 -7.86
C ASP A 89 5.03 -13.14 -8.46
N THR A 90 4.37 -14.16 -7.90
CA THR A 90 3.04 -14.62 -8.36
C THR A 90 1.87 -13.84 -7.77
N ILE A 91 2.11 -13.01 -6.74
CA ILE A 91 1.04 -12.33 -5.98
C ILE A 91 0.51 -11.06 -6.68
N GLY A 92 1.18 -10.58 -7.72
CA GLY A 92 0.83 -9.34 -8.44
C GLY A 92 -0.66 -9.20 -8.75
N PRO A 93 -1.33 -10.21 -9.33
CA PRO A 93 -2.76 -10.16 -9.65
C PRO A 93 -3.69 -9.88 -8.45
N ALA A 94 -3.28 -10.20 -7.22
CA ALA A 94 -4.09 -9.92 -6.02
C ALA A 94 -4.31 -8.41 -5.81
N TYR A 95 -3.39 -7.56 -6.26
CA TYR A 95 -3.47 -6.10 -6.10
C TYR A 95 -4.58 -5.45 -6.94
N ARG A 96 -5.21 -6.18 -7.87
CA ARG A 96 -6.46 -5.73 -8.51
C ARG A 96 -7.61 -5.50 -7.50
N LYS A 97 -7.52 -6.07 -6.28
CA LYS A 97 -8.44 -5.79 -5.17
C LYS A 97 -8.41 -4.33 -4.68
N LEU A 98 -7.47 -3.51 -5.15
CA LEU A 98 -7.43 -2.08 -4.92
C LEU A 98 -8.48 -1.31 -5.75
N ILE A 99 -8.93 -1.88 -6.87
CA ILE A 99 -9.95 -1.26 -7.74
C ILE A 99 -11.23 -0.99 -6.94
N GLY A 100 -11.79 0.20 -7.13
CA GLY A 100 -12.96 0.71 -6.41
C GLY A 100 -12.66 1.28 -5.02
N LEU A 101 -11.42 1.15 -4.50
CA LEU A 101 -11.03 1.92 -3.32
C LEU A 101 -10.86 3.39 -3.67
N ASN A 102 -11.06 4.25 -2.68
CA ASN A 102 -10.81 5.68 -2.82
C ASN A 102 -9.64 6.08 -1.91
N LEU A 103 -8.64 6.78 -2.47
CA LEU A 103 -7.40 7.11 -1.77
C LEU A 103 -7.63 8.01 -0.54
N ARG A 104 -8.71 8.81 -0.52
CA ARG A 104 -9.06 9.68 0.62
C ARG A 104 -9.94 9.01 1.66
N LYS A 105 -10.75 8.02 1.27
CA LYS A 105 -11.80 7.43 2.12
C LYS A 105 -11.34 6.11 2.74
N GLY A 106 -10.49 6.19 3.76
CA GLY A 106 -10.10 5.01 4.55
C GLY A 106 -9.19 4.01 3.82
N PHE A 107 -8.56 4.41 2.71
CA PHE A 107 -7.74 3.57 1.83
C PHE A 107 -6.82 2.62 2.59
N ARG A 108 -5.97 3.14 3.48
CA ARG A 108 -4.97 2.36 4.22
C ARG A 108 -5.59 1.26 5.09
N LYS A 109 -6.77 1.50 5.65
CA LYS A 109 -7.50 0.49 6.42
C LYS A 109 -8.01 -0.61 5.48
N ALA A 110 -8.66 -0.23 4.39
CA ALA A 110 -9.22 -1.17 3.41
C ALA A 110 -8.13 -2.02 2.72
N VAL A 111 -6.96 -1.45 2.44
CA VAL A 111 -5.78 -2.18 1.93
C VAL A 111 -5.38 -3.28 2.90
N ARG A 112 -5.25 -2.98 4.20
CA ARG A 112 -4.91 -3.99 5.21
C ARG A 112 -5.96 -5.08 5.34
N GLU A 113 -7.24 -4.74 5.23
CA GLU A 113 -8.34 -5.72 5.29
C GLU A 113 -8.35 -6.68 4.09
N ARG A 114 -7.99 -6.19 2.89
CA ARG A 114 -8.05 -6.99 1.64
C ARG A 114 -6.77 -7.74 1.31
N LEU A 115 -5.62 -7.18 1.69
CA LEU A 115 -4.28 -7.59 1.27
C LEU A 115 -3.31 -7.77 2.45
N GLY A 116 -3.83 -7.82 3.67
CA GLY A 116 -3.05 -8.11 4.86
C GLY A 116 -2.68 -9.59 4.98
N GLY A 117 -1.58 -9.86 5.69
CA GLY A 117 -1.09 -11.22 5.92
C GLY A 117 -0.79 -11.95 4.61
N MET A 118 -1.27 -13.18 4.48
CA MET A 118 -1.04 -14.04 3.32
C MET A 118 -1.82 -13.65 2.05
N HIS A 119 -2.70 -12.64 2.12
CA HIS A 119 -3.53 -12.23 0.98
C HIS A 119 -2.86 -11.22 0.04
N GLY A 120 -1.69 -10.74 0.42
CA GLY A 120 -0.85 -9.84 -0.37
C GLY A 120 0.63 -10.02 -0.01
N CYS A 121 1.49 -9.20 -0.59
CA CYS A 121 2.89 -9.10 -0.18
C CYS A 121 3.03 -8.02 0.88
N SER A 122 3.63 -8.33 2.03
CA SER A 122 3.86 -7.32 3.10
C SER A 122 4.50 -6.03 2.56
N HIS A 123 5.44 -6.15 1.63
CA HIS A 123 6.17 -5.03 1.03
C HIS A 123 5.30 -4.17 0.11
N LEU A 124 4.57 -4.79 -0.83
CA LEU A 124 3.68 -4.04 -1.73
C LEU A 124 2.48 -3.46 -0.97
N THR A 125 2.00 -4.13 0.08
CA THR A 125 0.94 -3.62 0.97
C THR A 125 1.42 -2.43 1.81
N GLU A 126 2.68 -2.41 2.24
CA GLU A 126 3.32 -1.24 2.85
C GLU A 126 3.49 -0.11 1.83
N ALA A 127 4.00 -0.42 0.63
CA ALA A 127 4.20 0.54 -0.45
C ALA A 127 2.89 1.22 -0.87
N ALA A 128 1.78 0.48 -0.95
CA ALA A 128 0.45 1.05 -1.18
C ALA A 128 0.09 2.15 -0.17
N GLY A 129 0.66 2.12 1.03
CA GLY A 129 0.45 3.12 2.07
C GLY A 129 0.87 4.54 1.69
N VAL A 130 1.75 4.74 0.71
CA VAL A 130 2.16 6.10 0.26
C VAL A 130 1.25 6.68 -0.81
N LEU A 131 0.46 5.85 -1.50
CA LEU A 131 -0.42 6.27 -2.61
C LEU A 131 -1.31 7.48 -2.26
N PRO A 132 -2.02 7.52 -1.10
CA PRO A 132 -2.88 8.66 -0.80
C PRO A 132 -2.16 10.00 -0.69
N SER A 133 -0.99 10.01 -0.03
CA SER A 133 -0.21 11.23 0.14
C SER A 133 0.38 11.70 -1.18
N THR A 134 0.88 10.79 -2.01
CA THR A 134 1.40 11.11 -3.34
C THR A 134 0.31 11.73 -4.22
N ALA A 135 -0.88 11.11 -4.25
CA ALA A 135 -2.03 11.63 -5.01
C ALA A 135 -2.42 13.04 -4.55
N ILE A 136 -2.54 13.24 -3.23
CA ILE A 136 -2.95 14.53 -2.66
C ILE A 136 -1.94 15.64 -3.00
N GLN A 137 -0.64 15.35 -2.93
CA GLN A 137 0.38 16.33 -3.27
C GLN A 137 0.43 16.62 -4.77
N ALA A 138 0.22 15.60 -5.63
CA ALA A 138 0.15 15.81 -7.08
C ALA A 138 -1.08 16.63 -7.50
N PHE A 139 -2.22 16.43 -6.83
CA PHE A 139 -3.46 17.15 -7.14
C PHE A 139 -3.49 18.57 -6.56
N ALA A 140 -2.63 18.90 -5.60
CA ALA A 140 -2.64 20.20 -4.93
C ALA A 140 -2.28 21.32 -5.94
N GLY A 141 -3.21 22.23 -6.20
CA GLY A 141 -3.04 23.33 -7.16
C GLY A 141 -3.45 23.01 -8.59
N GLU A 142 -3.68 21.73 -8.92
CA GLU A 142 -4.17 21.28 -10.23
C GLU A 142 -5.65 20.90 -10.16
N VAL A 143 -5.98 19.87 -9.36
CA VAL A 143 -7.35 19.36 -9.18
C VAL A 143 -7.96 19.88 -7.87
N ILE A 144 -7.15 20.02 -6.82
CA ILE A 144 -7.57 20.56 -5.52
C ILE A 144 -7.23 22.04 -5.52
N ASN A 145 -8.25 22.90 -5.42
CA ASN A 145 -8.00 24.31 -5.17
C ASN A 145 -7.39 24.48 -3.77
N ILE A 146 -6.16 24.99 -3.74
CA ILE A 146 -5.40 25.30 -2.53
C ILE A 146 -5.22 26.80 -2.32
N ARG A 147 -5.68 27.64 -3.26
CA ARG A 147 -5.58 29.09 -3.13
C ARG A 147 -6.77 29.60 -2.33
N ASP A 148 -6.48 30.54 -1.44
CA ASP A 148 -7.47 31.41 -0.80
C ASP A 148 -7.41 32.74 -1.54
N ASN A 149 -8.46 33.08 -2.28
CA ASN A 149 -8.54 34.38 -2.97
C ASN A 149 -8.96 35.51 -2.02
N GLY A 150 -9.01 35.27 -0.70
CA GLY A 150 -9.31 36.28 0.31
C GLY A 150 -10.81 36.52 0.46
N GLU A 151 -11.20 37.77 0.72
CA GLU A 151 -12.61 38.16 0.90
C GLU A 151 -13.46 37.94 -0.36
N ASP A 152 -12.83 37.93 -1.53
CA ASP A 152 -13.49 37.69 -2.82
C ASP A 152 -13.71 36.20 -3.13
N ASP A 153 -13.19 35.27 -2.30
CA ASP A 153 -13.45 33.85 -2.46
C ASP A 153 -14.86 33.50 -1.92
N PRO A 154 -15.81 33.09 -2.79
CA PRO A 154 -17.17 32.77 -2.36
C PRO A 154 -17.24 31.48 -1.53
N ASN A 155 -16.16 30.68 -1.44
CA ASN A 155 -16.17 29.43 -0.70
C ASN A 155 -16.27 29.69 0.81
N PRO A 156 -17.32 29.20 1.50
CA PRO A 156 -17.46 29.38 2.94
C PRO A 156 -16.56 28.46 3.76
N GLU A 157 -15.93 27.46 3.12
CA GLU A 157 -15.06 26.47 3.78
C GLU A 157 -13.56 26.79 3.60
N PRO A 158 -12.73 26.51 4.62
CA PRO A 158 -11.28 26.73 4.52
C PRO A 158 -10.64 25.85 3.43
N PRO A 159 -9.54 26.30 2.79
CA PRO A 159 -8.75 25.48 1.89
C PRO A 159 -8.33 24.15 2.52
N TYR A 160 -8.34 23.08 1.73
CA TYR A 160 -8.18 21.69 2.19
C TYR A 160 -6.90 21.46 3.03
N GLN A 161 -5.81 22.17 2.73
CA GLN A 161 -4.55 22.03 3.45
C GLN A 161 -4.55 22.64 4.87
N LEU A 162 -5.49 23.56 5.17
CA LEU A 162 -5.56 24.17 6.49
C LEU A 162 -5.99 23.14 7.55
N ASN A 163 -5.35 23.23 8.71
CA ASN A 163 -5.43 22.27 9.81
C ASN A 163 -5.06 20.82 9.44
N GLY A 164 -4.39 20.62 8.30
CA GLY A 164 -3.88 19.33 7.85
C GLY A 164 -2.43 19.04 8.26
N CYS A 165 -1.68 20.05 8.71
CA CYS A 165 -0.30 19.88 9.18
C CYS A 165 0.04 20.85 10.32
N HIS A 166 1.16 20.61 10.98
CA HIS A 166 1.61 21.40 12.14
C HIS A 166 1.75 22.90 11.84
N ALA A 167 2.22 23.26 10.64
CA ALA A 167 2.43 24.65 10.24
C ALA A 167 1.10 25.36 9.92
N LEU A 168 0.11 24.65 9.37
CA LEU A 168 -1.15 25.22 8.90
C LEU A 168 -2.31 25.05 9.88
N ARG A 169 -2.04 24.85 11.17
CA ARG A 169 -3.08 24.83 12.22
C ARG A 169 -3.84 26.15 12.28
N PHE A 170 -5.15 26.12 12.50
CA PHE A 170 -6.00 27.33 12.46
C PHE A 170 -5.61 28.39 13.48
N ASP A 171 -5.00 28.00 14.60
CA ASP A 171 -4.50 28.88 15.66
C ASP A 171 -3.01 29.23 15.50
N GLY A 172 -2.41 28.93 14.35
CA GLY A 172 -0.98 29.08 14.09
C GLY A 172 -0.60 30.40 13.42
N GLU A 173 0.64 30.83 13.66
CA GLU A 173 1.19 32.08 13.11
C GLU A 173 1.16 32.14 11.57
N VAL A 174 1.42 31.00 10.90
CA VAL A 174 1.35 30.93 9.43
C VAL A 174 -0.08 31.19 8.94
N VAL A 175 -1.10 30.62 9.59
CA VAL A 175 -2.50 30.89 9.23
C VAL A 175 -2.85 32.34 9.55
N ARG A 176 -2.43 32.87 10.71
CA ARG A 176 -2.64 34.28 11.08
C ARG A 176 -2.09 35.25 10.04
N GLN A 177 -0.91 34.98 9.49
CA GLN A 177 -0.23 35.87 8.55
C GLN A 177 -0.71 35.70 7.11
N PHE A 178 -0.87 34.47 6.64
CA PHE A 178 -1.10 34.17 5.22
C PHE A 178 -2.54 33.77 4.89
N TYR A 179 -3.35 33.43 5.89
CA TYR A 179 -4.75 33.01 5.75
C TYR A 179 -5.63 33.63 6.85
N PRO A 180 -5.56 34.98 7.06
CA PRO A 180 -6.13 35.63 8.24
C PRO A 180 -7.65 35.41 8.39
N ARG A 181 -8.36 35.22 7.27
CA ARG A 181 -9.80 34.88 7.24
C ARG A 181 -10.13 33.59 8.01
N TRP A 182 -9.21 32.63 8.05
CA TRP A 182 -9.40 31.32 8.67
C TRP A 182 -8.72 31.18 10.04
N TYR A 183 -8.07 32.24 10.53
CA TYR A 183 -7.41 32.19 11.83
C TYR A 183 -8.44 32.01 12.96
N GLY A 184 -8.20 31.02 13.82
CA GLY A 184 -9.12 30.64 14.89
C GLY A 184 -10.37 29.87 14.44
N HIS A 185 -10.48 29.50 13.15
CA HIS A 185 -11.61 28.73 12.65
C HIS A 185 -11.79 27.42 13.45
N GLN A 186 -13.01 27.19 13.92
CA GLN A 186 -13.40 25.98 14.66
C GLN A 186 -14.17 25.06 13.70
N PRO A 187 -13.55 23.97 13.21
CA PRO A 187 -14.25 23.06 12.31
C PRO A 187 -15.44 22.43 13.04
N THR A 188 -16.60 22.41 12.40
CA THR A 188 -17.78 21.73 12.94
C THR A 188 -17.46 20.23 13.09
N PRO A 189 -17.72 19.60 14.25
CA PRO A 189 -17.44 18.18 14.43
C PRO A 189 -18.17 17.35 13.37
N LYS A 190 -17.42 16.71 12.47
CA LYS A 190 -18.01 15.74 11.55
C LYS A 190 -18.41 14.51 12.35
N VAL A 191 -19.72 14.28 12.50
CA VAL A 191 -20.24 13.02 13.04
C VAL A 191 -19.66 11.90 12.17
N ARG A 192 -18.76 11.11 12.75
CA ARG A 192 -18.17 9.97 12.08
C ARG A 192 -19.30 8.98 11.83
N ALA A 193 -19.69 8.80 10.57
CA ALA A 193 -20.66 7.77 10.20
C ALA A 193 -20.15 6.44 10.77
N GLU A 194 -20.86 5.92 11.76
CA GLU A 194 -20.56 4.64 12.38
C GLU A 194 -20.63 3.56 11.29
N ALA A 195 -19.58 2.74 11.22
CA ALA A 195 -19.58 1.58 10.35
C ALA A 195 -20.73 0.66 10.80
N ALA A 196 -21.59 0.30 9.85
CA ALA A 196 -22.69 -0.65 10.09
C ALA A 196 -22.17 -1.91 10.80
N PRO A 197 -22.92 -2.46 11.78
CA PRO A 197 -22.45 -3.58 12.56
C PRO A 197 -22.22 -4.80 11.67
N ALA A 198 -21.11 -5.50 11.91
CA ALA A 198 -20.78 -6.75 11.26
C ALA A 198 -21.91 -7.76 11.50
N VAL A 199 -22.46 -8.31 10.41
CA VAL A 199 -23.41 -9.42 10.47
C VAL A 199 -22.70 -10.60 11.12
N ALA A 200 -23.17 -11.01 12.29
CA ALA A 200 -22.67 -12.18 12.99
C ALA A 200 -22.95 -13.43 12.14
N THR A 201 -21.89 -14.07 11.64
CA THR A 201 -21.98 -15.42 11.07
C THR A 201 -22.26 -16.43 12.19
N ALA A 202 -23.35 -17.17 12.05
CA ALA A 202 -23.75 -18.24 12.96
C ALA A 202 -22.67 -19.35 13.05
N PRO A 203 -22.56 -20.05 14.19
CA PRO A 203 -21.56 -21.09 14.39
C PRO A 203 -21.84 -22.32 13.51
N GLN A 204 -20.81 -22.81 12.82
CA GLN A 204 -20.85 -24.07 12.08
C GLN A 204 -20.94 -25.25 13.08
N ALA A 205 -21.83 -26.19 12.79
CA ALA A 205 -21.99 -27.44 13.54
C ALA A 205 -20.76 -28.35 13.42
N PRO A 206 -20.42 -29.15 14.45
CA PRO A 206 -19.26 -30.03 14.41
C PRO A 206 -19.48 -31.21 13.44
N PRO A 207 -18.40 -31.76 12.84
CA PRO A 207 -18.51 -32.90 11.95
C PRO A 207 -18.90 -34.17 12.73
N ALA A 208 -19.82 -34.94 12.16
CA ALA A 208 -20.24 -36.22 12.69
C ALA A 208 -19.09 -37.24 12.59
N ALA A 209 -18.80 -37.89 13.72
CA ALA A 209 -17.95 -39.07 13.79
C ALA A 209 -18.69 -40.26 13.15
N ASN A 210 -18.05 -40.93 12.19
CA ASN A 210 -18.41 -42.29 11.82
C ASN A 210 -17.19 -43.18 11.99
N GLY A 211 -17.28 -44.07 12.99
CA GLY A 211 -16.38 -45.19 13.17
C GLY A 211 -16.87 -46.41 12.40
N ASP A 212 -15.95 -46.97 11.62
CA ASP A 212 -15.54 -48.38 11.57
C ASP A 212 -16.54 -49.47 11.15
N ARG A 213 -16.19 -50.21 10.08
CA ARG A 213 -15.82 -51.64 10.14
C ARG A 213 -15.39 -52.21 8.78
N GLY A 214 -14.13 -52.66 8.75
CA GLY A 214 -13.49 -53.85 8.12
C GLY A 214 -13.92 -54.36 6.73
N ASN A 215 -13.14 -55.16 5.99
CA ASN A 215 -11.80 -55.74 6.12
C ASN A 215 -11.47 -56.37 4.73
N ASP A 216 -10.20 -56.75 4.54
CA ASP A 216 -9.66 -57.80 3.64
C ASP A 216 -8.95 -57.39 2.34
N GLY A 217 -7.61 -57.45 2.44
CA GLY A 217 -6.70 -58.21 1.57
C GLY A 217 -6.49 -57.76 0.11
N ASN A 218 -5.27 -57.35 -0.25
CA ASN A 218 -4.21 -58.26 -0.70
C ASN A 218 -3.02 -57.48 -1.30
N ASP A 219 -1.85 -58.11 -1.27
CA ASP A 219 -0.51 -57.65 -1.66
C ASP A 219 -0.36 -57.09 -3.10
N ALA A 220 0.54 -56.11 -3.26
CA ALA A 220 1.66 -56.14 -4.22
C ALA A 220 2.37 -54.76 -4.38
N VAL A 221 3.67 -54.76 -4.09
CA VAL A 221 4.69 -53.78 -4.57
C VAL A 221 4.99 -54.14 -6.05
N PRO A 222 5.15 -53.19 -7.00
CA PRO A 222 6.49 -52.68 -7.30
C PRO A 222 6.66 -51.29 -7.97
N ALA A 223 7.92 -50.83 -7.85
CA ALA A 223 8.77 -50.16 -8.85
C ALA A 223 8.62 -48.66 -9.19
N GLU A 224 9.74 -48.00 -8.90
CA GLU A 224 10.41 -46.88 -9.58
C GLU A 224 9.87 -46.43 -10.95
N ARG A 225 9.92 -45.11 -11.19
CA ARG A 225 9.92 -44.54 -12.55
C ARG A 225 11.04 -43.50 -12.73
N PRO A 226 11.55 -43.39 -13.98
CA PRO A 226 12.91 -42.94 -14.23
C PRO A 226 13.03 -41.44 -14.48
N THR A 227 14.25 -40.99 -14.26
CA THR A 227 14.86 -39.77 -14.80
C THR A 227 14.66 -39.66 -16.32
N GLY A 228 13.98 -38.62 -16.77
CA GLY A 228 13.94 -38.20 -18.17
C GLY A 228 14.96 -37.08 -18.40
N THR A 229 16.06 -37.43 -19.06
CA THR A 229 17.04 -36.51 -19.65
C THR A 229 16.72 -36.27 -21.12
N SER A 230 16.99 -35.03 -21.55
CA SER A 230 17.45 -34.60 -22.88
C SER A 230 16.44 -34.39 -24.01
N GLY A 231 16.60 -33.23 -24.66
CA GLY A 231 15.97 -32.83 -25.91
C GLY A 231 16.02 -31.33 -26.09
#